data_AF-A0A348WNQ7-F1
#
_entry.id   AF-A0A348WNQ7-F1
#
_cell.length_a   1.000
_cell.length_b   1.000
_cell.length_c   1.000
_cell.angle_alpha   90.00
_cell.angle_beta   90.00
_cell.angle_gamma   90.00
#
_symmetry.space_group_name_H-M   'P 1'
#
loop_
_entity.id
_entity.type
_entity.pdbx_description
1 polymer ?
#
loop_
_entity_poly.entity_id
_entity_poly.type
_entity_poly.pdbx_seq_one_letter_code
_entity_poly.pdbx_strand_id
1 'polypeptide(L)' 'VHQAGIFTIGDEVQEGQLAHTLGSFCPNILFPYARECVASLVNRATFPQLNLAPVNFDAIFAQHVQQQQAQQQQADA' A
#
# COMPACT_ATOMS: atom_id res chain seq x y z
N VAL A 1 -4.60 8.77 9.29
CA VAL A 1 -3.17 9.17 9.15
C VAL A 1 -2.83 9.07 7.68
N HIS A 2 -2.25 10.11 7.07
CA HIS A 2 -1.76 10.05 5.69
C HIS A 2 -0.23 9.93 5.76
N GLN A 3 0.27 8.71 5.70
CA GLN A 3 1.71 8.44 5.73
C GLN A 3 2.27 8.55 4.31
N ALA A 4 3.32 9.34 4.14
CA ALA A 4 3.99 9.55 2.86
C ALA A 4 5.50 9.33 2.99
N GLY A 5 6.14 9.07 1.86
CA GLY A 5 7.59 8.95 1.74
C GLY A 5 8.06 9.34 0.35
N ILE A 6 9.28 9.86 0.27
CA ILE A 6 9.95 10.16 -1.00
C ILE A 6 10.84 8.97 -1.32
N PHE A 7 10.66 8.39 -2.51
CA PHE A 7 11.40 7.23 -2.98
C PHE A 7 12.14 7.58 -4.26
N THR A 8 13.42 7.25 -4.32
CA THR A 8 14.19 7.24 -5.57
C THR A 8 14.09 5.86 -6.17
N ILE A 9 13.62 5.77 -7.42
CA ILE A 9 13.50 4.50 -8.15
C ILE A 9 14.62 4.49 -9.20
N GLY A 10 15.47 3.46 -9.16
CA GLY A 10 16.55 3.29 -10.13
C GLY A 10 16.04 2.86 -11.50
N ASP A 11 16.79 3.22 -12.55
CA ASP A 11 16.46 2.90 -13.95
C ASP A 11 16.46 1.39 -14.25
N GLU A 12 17.03 0.57 -13.37
CA GLU A 12 16.97 -0.90 -13.44
C GLU A 12 15.57 -1.50 -13.22
N VAL A 13 14.61 -0.70 -12.73
CA VAL A 13 13.23 -1.15 -12.53
C VAL A 13 12.48 -1.10 -13.85
N GLN A 14 12.18 -2.28 -14.39
CA GLN A 14 11.35 -2.41 -15.59
C GLN A 14 9.96 -1.80 -15.37
N GLU A 15 9.38 -1.21 -16.42
CA GLU A 15 8.06 -0.55 -16.39
C GLU A 15 6.95 -1.45 -15.80
N GLY A 16 6.98 -2.75 -16.11
CA GLY A 16 6.05 -3.74 -15.54
C GLY A 16 6.22 -3.98 -14.04
N GLN A 17 7.42 -3.75 -13.49
CA GLN A 17 7.70 -3.84 -12.05
C GLN A 17 7.49 -2.51 -11.32
N LEU A 18 7.51 -1.38 -12.04
CA LEU A 18 7.29 -0.06 -11.45
C LEU A 18 5.93 0.03 -10.76
N ALA A 19 4.87 -0.46 -11.42
CA ALA A 19 3.54 -0.49 -10.86
C ALA A 19 3.47 -1.31 -9.56
N HIS A 20 4.17 -2.44 -9.50
CA HIS A 20 4.27 -3.28 -8.31
C HIS A 20 5.06 -2.59 -7.18
N THR A 21 6.18 -1.93 -7.52
CA THR A 21 6.99 -1.19 -6.55
C THR A 21 6.19 -0.04 -5.92
N LEU A 22 5.44 0.72 -6.72
CA LEU A 22 4.60 1.81 -6.21
C LEU A 22 3.35 1.31 -5.47
N GLY A 23 2.73 0.23 -5.95
CA GLY A 23 1.46 -0.27 -5.44
C GLY A 23 1.57 -1.22 -4.25
N SER A 24 2.71 -1.92 -4.09
CA SER A 24 2.94 -2.84 -2.97
C SER A 24 4.14 -2.45 -2.12
N PHE A 25 5.32 -2.35 -2.73
CA PHE A 25 6.57 -2.22 -1.99
C PHE A 25 6.68 -0.91 -1.18
N CYS A 26 6.43 0.23 -1.82
CA CYS A 26 6.44 1.53 -1.15
C CYS A 26 5.43 1.61 0.00
N PRO A 27 4.14 1.23 -0.17
CA PRO A 27 3.17 1.15 0.92
C PRO A 27 3.59 0.21 2.06
N ASN A 28 4.21 -0.92 1.75
CA ASN A 28 4.64 -1.88 2.75
C ASN A 28 5.74 -1.29 3.67
N ILE A 29 6.63 -0.45 3.13
CA ILE A 29 7.61 0.32 3.91
C ILE A 29 6.93 1.38 4.79
N LEU A 30 5.90 2.06 4.27
CA LEU A 30 5.20 3.13 5.00
C LEU A 30 4.26 2.58 6.10
N PHE A 31 3.74 1.37 5.94
CA PHE A 31 2.71 0.80 6.81
C PHE A 31 3.10 0.69 8.29
N PRO A 32 4.31 0.24 8.68
CA PRO A 32 4.73 0.21 10.08
C PRO A 32 4.68 1.59 10.76
N TYR A 33 5.05 2.65 10.04
CA TYR A 33 5.02 4.03 10.54
C TYR A 33 3.59 4.55 10.71
N ALA A 34 2.73 4.27 9.73
CA ALA A 34 1.31 4.61 9.82
C ALA A 34 0.65 3.89 11.00
N ARG A 35 0.96 2.59 11.17
CA ARG A 35 0.46 1.77 12.27
C ARG A 35 0.87 2.30 13.62
N GLU A 36 2.14 2.65 13.80
CA GLU A 36 2.64 3.22 15.05
C GLU A 36 1.97 4.56 15.37
N CYS A 37 1.79 5.42 14.36
CA CYS A 37 1.09 6.69 14.54
C CYS A 37 -0.35 6.48 15.03
N VAL A 38 -1.08 5.52 14.45
CA VAL A 38 -2.43 5.16 14.90
C VAL A 38 -2.42 4.60 16.32
N ALA A 39 -1.50 3.67 16.63
CA ALA A 39 -1.38 3.09 17.97
C ALA A 39 -1.08 4.17 19.03
N SER A 40 -0.18 5.11 18.73
CA SER A 40 0.15 6.25 19.58
C SER A 40 -1.05 7.17 19.81
N LEU A 41 -1.82 7.49 18.77
CA LEU A 41 -3.04 8.30 18.89
C LEU A 41 -4.10 7.63 19.77
N VAL A 42 -4.33 6.32 19.59
CA VAL A 42 -5.27 5.53 20.40
C VAL A 42 -4.82 5.48 21.86
N ASN A 43 -3.52 5.26 22.11
CA ASN A 43 -2.97 5.25 23.46
C ASN A 43 -3.12 6.61 24.16
N ARG A 44 -2.85 7.71 23.46
CA ARG A 44 -3.01 9.08 23.99
C ARG A 44 -4.47 9.43 24.29
N ALA A 45 -5.41 8.80 23.59
CA ALA A 45 -6.83 8.89 23.88
C ALA A 45 -7.28 7.96 25.03
N THR A 46 -6.34 7.30 25.73
CA THR A 46 -6.59 6.37 26.85
C THR A 46 -7.45 5.16 26.50
N PHE A 47 -7.53 4.82 25.21
CA PHE A 47 -8.17 3.60 24.73
C PHE A 47 -7.21 2.40 24.83
N PRO A 48 -7.76 1.16 24.82
CA PRO A 48 -6.96 -0.06 24.72
C PRO A 48 -6.04 -0.03 23.48
N GLN A 49 -4.88 -0.67 23.58
CA GLN A 49 -3.91 -0.71 22.48
C GLN A 49 -4.54 -1.31 21.21
N LEU A 50 -4.47 -0.54 20.11
CA LEU A 50 -4.89 -0.99 18.79
C LEU A 50 -3.66 -1.40 17.97
N ASN A 51 -3.45 -2.71 17.87
CA ASN A 51 -2.40 -3.28 17.03
C ASN A 51 -3.01 -3.69 15.69
N LEU A 52 -2.75 -2.91 14.64
CA LEU A 52 -3.18 -3.29 13.29
C LEU A 52 -2.48 -4.58 12.86
N ALA A 53 -3.27 -5.51 12.32
CA ALA A 53 -2.76 -6.73 11.72
C ALA A 53 -1.88 -6.39 10.50
N PRO A 54 -0.88 -7.22 10.18
CA PRO A 54 -0.09 -7.06 8.96
C PRO A 54 -1.01 -7.05 7.73
N VAL A 55 -0.80 -6.07 6.85
CA VAL A 55 -1.49 -5.95 5.57
C VAL A 55 -0.61 -6.56 4.48
N ASN A 56 -1.18 -7.40 3.63
CA ASN A 56 -0.48 -7.93 2.46
C ASN A 56 -0.77 -7.04 1.24
N PHE A 57 0.15 -6.14 0.94
CA PHE A 57 0.01 -5.21 -0.18
C PHE A 57 0.18 -5.87 -1.56
N ASP A 58 0.88 -7.01 -1.65
CA ASP A 58 1.03 -7.76 -2.91
C ASP A 58 -0.33 -8.32 -3.36
N ALA A 59 -1.12 -8.84 -2.40
CA ALA A 59 -2.46 -9.35 -2.67
C ALA A 59 -3.42 -8.23 -3.10
N ILE A 60 -3.31 -7.05 -2.48
CA ILE A 60 -4.11 -5.87 -2.86
C ILE A 60 -3.75 -5.40 -4.26
N PHE A 61 -2.45 -5.35 -4.59
CA PHE A 61 -1.99 -4.99 -5.92
C PHE A 61 -2.48 -5.99 -6.98
N ALA A 62 -2.40 -7.29 -6.71
CA ALA A 62 -2.90 -8.32 -7.62
C ALA A 62 -4.42 -8.19 -7.90
N GLN A 63 -5.22 -7.88 -6.87
CA GLN A 63 -6.65 -7.58 -7.05
C GLN A 63 -6.87 -6.32 -7.90
N HIS A 64 -6.05 -5.29 -7.70
CA HIS A 64 -6.15 -4.05 -8.47
C HIS A 64 -5.86 -4.27 -9.97
N VAL A 65 -4.81 -5.03 -10.30
CA VAL A 65 -4.46 -5.38 -11.69
C VAL A 65 -5.57 -6.20 -12.34
N GLN A 66 -6.15 -7.19 -11.64
CA GLN A 66 -7.27 -7.96 -12.15
C GLN A 66 -8.51 -7.10 -12.43
N GLN A 67 -8.82 -6.13 -11.55
CA GLN A 67 -9.93 -5.20 -11.76
C GLN A 67 -9.70 -4.28 -12.97
N GLN A 68 -8.48 -3.78 -13.17
CA GLN A 68 -8.15 -2.96 -14.34
C GLN A 68 -8.29 -3.74 -15.65
N GLN A 69 -7.84 -5.01 -15.67
CA GLN A 69 -8.01 -5.88 -16.85
C GLN A 69 -9.48 -6.18 -17.16
N ALA A 70 -10.29 -6.42 -16.12
CA ALA A 70 -11.73 -6.65 -16.27
C ALA A 70 -12.49 -5.40 -16.77
N GLN A 71 -12.08 -4.20 -16.33
CA GLN A 71 -12.66 -2.94 -16.81
C GLN A 71 -12.26 -2.62 -18.26
N GLN A 72 -11.03 -2.94 -18.67
CA GLN A 72 -10.61 -2.77 -20.06
C GLN A 72 -11.36 -3.72 -21.01
N GLN A 73 -11.65 -4.96 -20.59
CA GLN A 73 -12.44 -5.90 -21.40
C GLN A 73 -13.92 -5.51 -21.55
N GLN A 74 -14.49 -4.73 -20.63
CA GLN A 74 -15.87 -4.22 -20.74
C GLN A 74 -16.00 -2.93 -21.55
N ALA A 75 -14.90 -2.20 -21.79
CA ALA A 75 -14.92 -0.98 -22.58
C ALA A 75 -14.72 -1.22 -24.10
N ASP A 76 -14.25 -2.42 -24.48
CA ASP A 76 -14.02 -2.85 -25.88
C ASP A 76 -15.16 -3.75 -26.43
N ALA A 77 -16.26 -3.91 -25.69
CA ALA A 77 -17.46 -4.66 -26.09
C ALA A 77 -18.69 -3.74 -26.20
#